data_AF-A0A316FFP0-F1
#
_entry.id   AF-A0A316FFP0-F1
#
_cell.length_a   1.000
_cell.length_b   1.000
_cell.length_c   1.000
_cell.angle_alpha   90.00
_cell.angle_beta   90.00
_cell.angle_gamma   90.00
#
_symmetry.space_group_name_H-M   'P 1'
#
loop_
_entity.id
_entity.type
_entity.pdbx_description
1 polymer ?
#
loop_
_entity_poly.entity_id
_entity_poly.type
_entity_poly.pdbx_seq_one_letter_code
_entity_poly.pdbx_strand_id
1 'polypeptide(L)'
;MTIELPAELTEPLSWLGLSWPQADEDRLHADGLAWIEHATRLRRHAVEADTAARRVWLENEGASVDAFEQWWNSEDGPGRHLDDAATAVELIGAGLIAMAGVTVALKTAYLAQLTLLAFQVGQALATSVATAGVTLAEIPIFVAASRVACRQLVHKALQVVEGEIADMFTQAAALLRTAGTKAAAQHAGQLARHFGQNSEFHRLMREVERADVRSPVDGANFYSGKLEDGTRMREIAEKHTDGVTRVTLEQTPGGSRFDDMLLFEDRSPIRSDQAEGVWARLSERYAEGAQGEVTAWSHNPRVNSIWNTVERPALDRNPAVTKIGVIDPEA
;
A
#
# COMPACT_ATOMS: atom_id res chain seq x y z
N MET A 1 -0.29 -5.12 -26.58
CA MET A 1 -0.47 -3.66 -26.72
C MET A 1 -1.00 -3.18 -25.39
N THR A 2 -0.24 -2.35 -24.68
CA THR A 2 -0.65 -1.74 -23.42
C THR A 2 -1.96 -0.98 -23.63
N ILE A 3 -2.93 -1.28 -22.76
CA ILE A 3 -4.26 -0.69 -22.78
C ILE A 3 -4.14 0.73 -22.25
N GLU A 4 -4.37 1.67 -23.14
CA GLU A 4 -4.44 3.10 -22.87
C GLU A 4 -5.89 3.55 -22.68
N LEU A 5 -6.06 4.68 -21.99
CA LEU A 5 -7.36 5.33 -21.84
C LEU A 5 -7.80 5.94 -23.20
N PRO A 6 -8.92 5.51 -23.78
CA PRO A 6 -9.49 6.16 -24.96
C PRO A 6 -9.84 7.62 -24.65
N ALA A 7 -9.59 8.52 -25.60
CA ALA A 7 -9.78 9.96 -25.41
C ALA A 7 -11.21 10.30 -24.95
N GLU A 8 -12.20 9.58 -25.49
CA GLU A 8 -13.63 9.70 -25.20
C GLU A 8 -13.97 9.40 -23.74
N LEU A 9 -13.15 8.60 -23.05
CA LEU A 9 -13.38 8.21 -21.66
C LEU A 9 -12.64 9.09 -20.65
N THR A 10 -11.84 10.06 -21.12
CA THR A 10 -11.15 11.05 -20.28
C THR A 10 -12.15 11.93 -19.52
N GLU A 11 -13.22 12.37 -20.19
CA GLU A 11 -14.25 13.18 -19.58
C GLU A 11 -15.02 12.39 -18.49
N PRO A 12 -15.56 11.17 -18.75
CA PRO A 12 -16.13 10.31 -17.72
C PRO A 12 -15.22 10.08 -16.52
N LEU A 13 -13.92 9.85 -16.76
CA LEU A 13 -12.93 9.68 -15.69
C LEU A 13 -12.81 10.94 -14.82
N SER A 14 -12.83 12.12 -15.44
CA SER A 14 -12.72 13.40 -14.73
C SER A 14 -13.90 13.64 -13.77
N TRP A 15 -15.13 13.23 -14.14
CA TRP A 15 -16.30 13.31 -13.27
C TRP A 15 -16.13 12.45 -12.01
N LEU A 16 -15.47 11.30 -12.15
CA LEU A 16 -15.17 10.42 -11.02
C LEU A 16 -14.10 11.01 -10.09
N GLY A 17 -13.23 11.89 -10.59
CA GLY A 17 -12.09 12.41 -9.82
C GLY A 17 -11.08 11.32 -9.46
N LEU A 18 -10.97 10.29 -10.30
CA LEU A 18 -10.05 9.16 -10.12
C LEU A 18 -8.95 9.21 -11.19
N SER A 19 -7.83 8.54 -10.92
CA SER A 19 -6.73 8.39 -11.85
C SER A 19 -6.83 7.07 -12.63
N TRP A 20 -6.43 7.10 -13.91
CA TRP A 20 -6.25 5.91 -14.72
C TRP A 20 -5.07 5.07 -14.22
N PRO A 21 -5.16 3.72 -14.17
CA PRO A 21 -4.03 2.87 -13.80
C PRO A 21 -2.94 2.89 -14.88
N GLN A 22 -1.72 3.31 -14.53
CA GLN A 22 -0.60 3.52 -15.47
C GLN A 22 0.35 2.30 -15.61
N ALA A 23 -0.05 1.13 -15.14
CA ALA A 23 0.80 -0.06 -15.24
C ALA A 23 0.97 -0.51 -16.70
N ASP A 24 2.15 -1.04 -17.05
CA ASP A 24 2.47 -1.55 -18.38
C ASP A 24 2.41 -3.09 -18.38
N GLU A 25 1.23 -3.63 -18.66
CA GLU A 25 0.97 -5.07 -18.68
C GLU A 25 1.75 -5.83 -19.75
N ASP A 26 2.05 -5.21 -20.89
CA ASP A 26 2.82 -5.84 -21.96
C ASP A 26 4.24 -6.08 -21.49
N ARG A 27 4.83 -5.07 -20.85
CA ARG A 27 6.17 -5.20 -20.28
C ARG A 27 6.20 -6.22 -19.14
N LEU A 28 5.22 -6.20 -18.23
CA LEU A 28 5.12 -7.20 -17.16
C LEU A 28 5.04 -8.62 -17.73
N HIS A 29 4.25 -8.82 -18.79
CA HIS A 29 4.12 -10.11 -19.45
C HIS A 29 5.43 -10.52 -20.15
N ALA A 30 6.06 -9.60 -20.89
CA ALA A 30 7.32 -9.85 -21.58
C ALA A 30 8.46 -10.19 -20.61
N ASP A 31 8.59 -9.43 -19.53
CA ASP A 31 9.56 -9.68 -18.47
C ASP A 31 9.28 -11.06 -17.84
N GLY A 32 8.02 -11.36 -17.52
CA GLY A 32 7.62 -12.66 -17.00
C GLY A 32 8.01 -13.83 -17.91
N LEU A 33 7.78 -13.73 -19.22
CA LEU A 33 8.20 -14.75 -20.19
C LEU A 33 9.73 -14.90 -20.24
N ALA A 34 10.47 -13.80 -20.18
CA ALA A 34 11.94 -13.84 -20.15
C ALA A 34 12.47 -14.56 -18.90
N TRP A 35 11.80 -14.40 -17.75
CA TRP A 35 12.11 -15.14 -16.53
C TRP A 35 11.80 -16.64 -16.67
N ILE A 36 10.67 -17.02 -17.26
CA ILE A 36 10.34 -18.43 -17.52
C ILE A 36 11.35 -19.08 -18.48
N GLU A 37 11.77 -18.36 -19.52
CA GLU A 37 12.83 -18.85 -20.43
C GLU A 37 14.16 -19.01 -19.67
N HIS A 38 14.50 -18.07 -18.80
CA HIS A 38 15.69 -18.17 -17.97
C HIS A 38 15.64 -19.38 -17.02
N ALA A 39 14.49 -19.64 -16.37
CA ALA A 39 14.29 -20.82 -15.53
C ALA A 39 14.48 -22.12 -16.32
N THR A 40 13.97 -22.17 -17.55
CA THR A 40 14.15 -23.32 -18.46
C THR A 40 15.62 -23.56 -18.78
N ARG A 41 16.38 -22.49 -19.08
CA ARG A 41 17.83 -22.60 -19.32
C ARG A 41 18.58 -23.05 -18.07
N LEU A 42 18.23 -22.50 -16.91
CA LEU A 42 18.84 -22.85 -15.63
C LEU A 42 18.61 -24.31 -15.27
N ARG A 43 17.38 -24.82 -15.47
CA ARG A 43 17.04 -26.23 -15.25
C ARG A 43 17.82 -27.16 -16.18
N ARG A 44 18.03 -26.79 -17.44
CA ARG A 44 18.91 -27.55 -18.35
C ARG A 44 20.34 -27.62 -17.82
N HIS A 45 20.90 -26.49 -17.37
CA HIS A 45 22.24 -26.46 -16.79
C HIS A 45 22.32 -27.26 -15.48
N ALA A 46 21.26 -27.28 -14.67
CA ALA A 46 21.17 -28.12 -13.49
C ALA A 46 21.28 -29.61 -13.84
N VAL A 47 20.53 -30.06 -14.86
CA VAL A 47 20.58 -31.45 -15.36
C VAL A 47 21.96 -31.79 -15.93
N GLU A 48 22.57 -30.89 -16.70
CA GLU A 48 23.92 -31.06 -17.24
C GLU A 48 24.96 -31.20 -16.10
N ALA A 49 24.88 -30.34 -15.09
CA ALA A 49 25.75 -30.36 -13.93
C ALA A 49 25.59 -31.65 -13.11
N ASP A 50 24.34 -32.08 -12.86
CA ASP A 50 24.04 -33.32 -12.15
C ASP A 50 24.55 -34.55 -12.92
N THR A 51 24.38 -34.56 -14.24
CA THR A 51 24.91 -35.63 -15.10
C THR A 51 26.45 -35.69 -15.05
N ALA A 52 27.11 -34.53 -15.11
CA ALA A 52 28.56 -34.44 -15.01
C ALA A 52 29.07 -34.88 -13.63
N ALA A 53 28.39 -34.47 -12.56
CA ALA A 53 28.71 -34.87 -11.19
C ALA A 53 28.55 -36.38 -11.03
N ARG A 54 27.41 -36.96 -11.47
CA ARG A 54 27.15 -38.41 -11.48
C ARG A 54 28.25 -39.21 -12.14
N ARG A 55 28.73 -38.71 -13.29
CA ARG A 55 29.83 -39.35 -14.00
C ARG A 55 31.08 -39.48 -13.14
N VAL A 56 31.40 -38.49 -12.31
CA VAL A 56 32.57 -38.52 -11.42
C VAL A 56 32.48 -39.70 -10.46
N TRP A 57 31.35 -39.92 -9.79
CA TRP A 57 31.26 -41.02 -8.82
C TRP A 57 30.87 -42.38 -9.40
N LEU A 58 30.36 -42.41 -10.64
CA LEU A 58 30.16 -43.66 -11.37
C LEU A 58 31.44 -44.19 -12.03
N GLU A 59 32.35 -43.31 -12.44
CA GLU A 59 33.59 -43.67 -13.15
C GLU A 59 34.83 -43.71 -12.24
N ASN A 60 34.72 -43.29 -10.97
CA ASN A 60 35.83 -43.27 -10.00
C ASN A 60 35.42 -43.94 -8.69
N GLU A 61 36.40 -44.45 -7.95
CA GLU A 61 36.19 -45.09 -6.64
C GLU A 61 37.10 -44.44 -5.58
N GLY A 62 36.63 -44.39 -4.33
CA GLY A 62 37.42 -43.98 -3.18
C GLY A 62 36.72 -42.97 -2.27
N ALA A 63 37.23 -42.81 -1.05
CA ALA A 63 36.59 -42.02 0.00
C ALA A 63 36.30 -40.55 -0.38
N SER A 64 37.12 -39.94 -1.25
CA SER A 64 36.87 -38.58 -1.74
C SER A 64 35.70 -38.50 -2.72
N VAL A 65 35.48 -39.57 -3.49
CA VAL A 65 34.37 -39.69 -4.43
C VAL A 65 33.06 -39.88 -3.67
N ASP A 66 33.06 -40.75 -2.67
CA ASP A 66 31.90 -40.96 -1.78
C ASP A 66 31.54 -39.67 -1.03
N ALA A 67 32.54 -38.94 -0.53
CA ALA A 67 32.33 -37.65 0.13
C ALA A 67 31.77 -36.60 -0.83
N PHE A 68 32.20 -36.59 -2.09
CA PHE A 68 31.66 -35.70 -3.11
C PHE A 68 30.19 -36.03 -3.45
N GLU A 69 29.85 -37.32 -3.61
CA GLU A 69 28.46 -37.75 -3.84
C GLU A 69 27.56 -37.34 -2.67
N GLN A 70 28.01 -37.57 -1.43
CA GLN A 70 27.26 -37.19 -0.23
C GLN A 70 27.08 -35.67 -0.13
N TRP A 71 28.12 -34.88 -0.42
CA TRP A 71 28.04 -33.43 -0.43
C TRP A 71 27.10 -32.91 -1.53
N TRP A 72 27.23 -33.44 -2.75
CA TRP A 72 26.40 -33.04 -3.91
C TRP A 72 24.91 -33.25 -3.64
N ASN A 73 24.57 -34.40 -3.05
CA ASN A 73 23.19 -34.82 -2.76
C ASN A 73 22.70 -34.40 -1.36
N SER A 74 23.50 -33.66 -0.60
CA SER A 74 23.07 -33.14 0.70
C SER A 74 21.95 -32.11 0.55
N GLU A 75 21.24 -31.83 1.66
CA GLU A 75 20.18 -30.82 1.67
C GLU A 75 20.67 -29.41 1.29
N ASP A 76 21.91 -29.08 1.65
CA ASP A 76 22.62 -27.86 1.25
C ASP A 76 23.60 -28.12 0.09
N GLY A 77 23.33 -29.14 -0.71
CA GLY A 77 24.16 -29.58 -1.82
C GLY A 77 23.91 -28.77 -3.10
N PRO A 78 24.93 -28.61 -3.98
CA PRO A 78 24.78 -27.94 -5.27
C PRO A 78 23.63 -28.46 -6.14
N GLY A 79 23.35 -29.78 -6.12
CA GLY A 79 22.26 -30.36 -6.91
C GLY A 79 20.92 -29.74 -6.57
N ARG A 80 20.56 -29.72 -5.28
CA ARG A 80 19.31 -29.11 -4.79
C ARG A 80 19.30 -27.59 -4.98
N HIS A 81 20.42 -26.90 -4.77
CA HIS A 81 20.49 -25.45 -4.96
C HIS A 81 20.22 -25.01 -6.41
N LEU A 82 20.67 -25.79 -7.40
CA LEU A 82 20.42 -25.49 -8.80
C LEU A 82 18.93 -25.66 -9.16
N ASP A 83 18.28 -26.68 -8.60
CA ASP A 83 16.84 -26.89 -8.76
C ASP A 83 16.02 -25.79 -8.04
N ASP A 84 16.36 -25.48 -6.78
CA ASP A 84 15.73 -24.41 -6.01
C ASP A 84 15.84 -23.06 -6.74
N ALA A 85 17.00 -22.75 -7.31
CA ALA A 85 17.20 -21.55 -8.10
C ALA A 85 16.30 -21.53 -9.35
N ALA A 86 16.21 -22.65 -10.08
CA ALA A 86 15.34 -22.76 -11.25
C ALA A 86 13.86 -22.56 -10.87
N THR A 87 13.39 -23.20 -9.81
CA THR A 87 12.01 -23.03 -9.30
C THR A 87 11.76 -21.61 -8.83
N ALA A 88 12.72 -20.95 -8.18
CA ALA A 88 12.54 -19.58 -7.72
C ALA A 88 12.41 -18.59 -8.89
N VAL A 89 13.25 -18.73 -9.91
CA VAL A 89 13.20 -17.93 -11.14
C VAL A 89 11.87 -18.14 -11.86
N GLU A 90 11.37 -19.38 -11.87
CA GLU A 90 10.06 -19.73 -12.43
C GLU A 90 8.91 -19.05 -11.67
N LEU A 91 8.93 -19.06 -10.34
CA LEU A 91 7.95 -18.36 -9.49
C LEU A 91 7.96 -16.84 -9.71
N ILE A 92 9.13 -16.23 -9.87
CA ILE A 92 9.24 -14.80 -10.21
C ILE A 92 8.56 -14.52 -11.55
N GLY A 93 8.85 -15.33 -12.58
CA GLY A 93 8.24 -15.20 -13.89
C GLY A 93 6.72 -15.37 -13.85
N ALA A 94 6.23 -16.37 -13.12
CA ALA A 94 4.80 -16.61 -12.93
C ALA A 94 4.11 -15.44 -12.21
N GLY A 95 4.73 -14.87 -11.16
CA GLY A 95 4.22 -13.69 -10.47
C GLY A 95 4.10 -12.46 -11.37
N LEU A 96 5.09 -12.22 -12.24
CA LEU A 96 5.05 -11.13 -13.23
C LEU A 96 3.92 -11.32 -14.25
N ILE A 97 3.74 -12.53 -14.77
CA ILE A 97 2.65 -12.86 -15.70
C ILE A 97 1.28 -12.70 -15.02
N ALA A 98 1.15 -13.11 -13.76
CA ALA A 98 -0.06 -12.92 -12.98
C ALA A 98 -0.39 -11.43 -12.79
N MET A 99 0.61 -10.60 -12.49
CA MET A 99 0.42 -9.14 -12.38
C MET A 99 -0.03 -8.50 -13.70
N ALA A 100 0.52 -8.95 -14.83
CA ALA A 100 0.06 -8.52 -16.15
C ALA A 100 -1.43 -8.87 -16.35
N GLY A 101 -1.82 -10.10 -16.01
CA GLY A 101 -3.22 -10.56 -16.10
C GLY A 101 -4.17 -9.74 -15.22
N VAL A 102 -3.80 -9.48 -13.96
CA VAL A 102 -4.58 -8.62 -13.05
C VAL A 102 -4.70 -7.20 -13.60
N THR A 103 -3.63 -6.64 -14.16
CA THR A 103 -3.62 -5.30 -14.74
C THR A 103 -4.56 -5.20 -15.95
N VAL A 104 -4.50 -6.17 -16.88
CA VAL A 104 -5.42 -6.24 -18.03
C VAL A 104 -6.87 -6.32 -17.56
N ALA A 105 -7.16 -7.20 -16.61
CA ALA A 105 -8.50 -7.38 -16.08
C ALA A 105 -9.03 -6.09 -15.42
N LEU A 106 -8.20 -5.43 -14.60
CA LEU A 106 -8.53 -4.16 -13.96
C LEU A 106 -8.83 -3.08 -15.00
N LYS A 107 -7.91 -2.83 -15.95
CA LYS A 107 -8.09 -1.79 -16.97
C LYS A 107 -9.32 -2.05 -17.84
N THR A 108 -9.55 -3.29 -18.23
CA THR A 108 -10.73 -3.68 -19.03
C THR A 108 -12.04 -3.42 -18.28
N ALA A 109 -12.11 -3.83 -17.00
CA ALA A 109 -13.28 -3.56 -16.16
C ALA A 109 -13.46 -2.06 -15.92
N TYR A 110 -12.37 -1.31 -15.79
CA TYR A 110 -12.38 0.14 -15.63
C TYR A 110 -12.96 0.83 -16.88
N LEU A 111 -12.53 0.44 -18.07
CA LEU A 111 -13.08 0.94 -19.33
C LEU A 111 -14.57 0.62 -19.48
N ALA A 112 -14.98 -0.60 -19.13
CA ALA A 112 -16.39 -0.98 -19.16
C ALA A 112 -17.24 -0.07 -18.25
N GLN A 113 -16.75 0.25 -17.05
CA GLN A 113 -17.46 1.15 -16.13
C GLN A 113 -17.53 2.58 -16.64
N LEU A 114 -16.44 3.11 -17.21
CA LEU A 114 -16.42 4.45 -17.79
C LEU A 114 -17.37 4.57 -18.99
N THR A 115 -17.38 3.56 -19.87
CA THR A 115 -18.30 3.51 -21.02
C THR A 115 -19.76 3.46 -20.56
N LEU A 116 -20.06 2.66 -19.53
CA LEU A 116 -21.40 2.60 -18.95
C LEU A 116 -21.83 3.96 -18.37
N LEU A 117 -20.94 4.63 -17.63
CA LEU A 117 -21.21 5.97 -17.09
C LEU A 117 -21.44 7.00 -18.19
N ALA A 118 -20.59 7.02 -19.23
CA ALA A 118 -20.73 7.91 -20.36
C ALA A 118 -22.09 7.73 -21.05
N PHE A 119 -22.52 6.48 -21.24
CA PHE A 119 -23.82 6.16 -21.80
C PHE A 119 -24.98 6.64 -20.91
N GLN A 120 -24.92 6.38 -19.60
CA GLN A 120 -25.95 6.81 -18.63
C GLN A 120 -26.11 8.33 -18.60
N VAL A 121 -25.00 9.07 -18.55
CA VAL A 121 -25.02 10.53 -18.56
C VAL A 121 -25.52 11.07 -19.91
N GLY A 122 -25.09 10.48 -21.03
CA GLY A 122 -25.59 10.84 -22.35
C GLY A 122 -27.10 10.65 -22.50
N GLN A 123 -27.66 9.55 -21.97
CA GLN A 123 -29.10 9.30 -21.96
C GLN A 123 -29.86 10.28 -21.06
N ALA A 124 -29.33 10.59 -19.87
CA ALA A 124 -29.92 11.55 -18.97
C ALA A 124 -30.02 12.95 -19.61
N LEU A 125 -28.96 13.36 -20.34
CA LEU A 125 -28.93 14.60 -21.10
C LEU A 125 -29.90 14.58 -22.29
N ALA A 126 -29.91 13.50 -23.07
CA ALA A 126 -30.78 13.37 -24.24
C ALA A 126 -32.28 13.42 -23.91
N THR A 127 -32.67 12.89 -22.75
CA THR A 127 -34.07 12.85 -22.29
C THR A 127 -34.47 14.04 -21.41
N SER A 128 -33.53 14.92 -21.07
CA SER A 128 -33.72 16.01 -20.11
C SER A 128 -34.88 16.94 -20.46
N VAL A 129 -35.04 17.32 -21.73
CA VAL A 129 -36.14 18.22 -22.15
C VAL A 129 -37.49 17.52 -22.00
N ALA A 130 -37.58 16.25 -22.38
CA ALA A 130 -38.80 15.45 -22.30
C ALA A 130 -39.21 15.18 -20.85
N THR A 131 -38.25 15.06 -19.94
CA THR A 131 -38.47 14.81 -18.50
C THR A 131 -38.46 16.10 -17.67
N ALA A 132 -38.51 17.27 -18.31
CA ALA A 132 -38.44 18.58 -17.65
C ALA A 132 -37.24 18.73 -16.70
N GLY A 133 -36.11 18.10 -17.03
CA GLY A 133 -34.85 18.15 -16.28
C GLY A 133 -34.75 17.15 -15.13
N VAL A 134 -35.77 16.34 -14.88
CA VAL A 134 -35.77 15.36 -13.77
C VAL A 134 -34.63 14.34 -13.89
N THR A 135 -34.34 13.84 -15.10
CA THR A 135 -33.26 12.87 -15.34
C THR A 135 -31.87 13.43 -15.07
N LEU A 136 -31.68 14.75 -15.10
CA LEU A 136 -30.40 15.37 -14.77
C LEU A 136 -30.05 15.20 -13.28
N ALA A 137 -31.04 15.06 -12.41
CA ALA A 137 -30.82 14.79 -10.99
C ALA A 137 -30.25 13.39 -10.71
N GLU A 138 -30.30 12.48 -11.69
CA GLU A 138 -29.73 11.13 -11.57
C GLU A 138 -28.22 11.11 -11.85
N ILE A 139 -27.67 12.10 -12.57
CA ILE A 139 -26.25 12.18 -12.94
C ILE A 139 -25.31 12.07 -11.72
N PRO A 140 -25.52 12.83 -10.62
CA PRO A 140 -24.69 12.69 -9.42
C PRO A 140 -24.72 11.27 -8.83
N ILE A 141 -25.87 10.59 -8.94
CA ILE A 141 -26.05 9.22 -8.44
C ILE A 141 -25.21 8.24 -9.30
N PHE A 142 -25.27 8.36 -10.63
CA PHE A 142 -24.47 7.51 -11.54
C PHE A 142 -22.96 7.72 -11.34
N VAL A 143 -22.53 8.97 -11.17
CA VAL A 143 -21.13 9.31 -10.88
C VAL A 143 -20.69 8.71 -9.54
N ALA A 144 -21.50 8.86 -8.48
CA ALA A 144 -21.19 8.29 -7.17
C ALA A 144 -21.11 6.75 -7.20
N ALA A 145 -22.09 6.10 -7.84
CA ALA A 145 -22.13 4.65 -7.98
C ALA A 145 -20.91 4.13 -8.77
N SER A 146 -20.56 4.80 -9.87
CA SER A 146 -19.41 4.43 -10.70
C SER A 146 -18.09 4.66 -9.97
N ARG A 147 -17.97 5.73 -9.18
CA ARG A 147 -16.79 5.96 -8.33
C ARG A 147 -16.60 4.82 -7.34
N VAL A 148 -17.67 4.34 -6.71
CA VAL A 148 -17.62 3.19 -5.79
C VAL A 148 -17.22 1.92 -6.54
N ALA A 149 -17.82 1.65 -7.69
CA ALA A 149 -17.48 0.47 -8.52
C ALA A 149 -16.00 0.47 -8.93
N CYS A 150 -15.47 1.58 -9.46
CA CYS A 150 -14.06 1.72 -9.82
C CYS A 150 -13.14 1.50 -8.62
N ARG A 151 -13.46 2.07 -7.44
CA ARG A 151 -12.68 1.86 -6.21
C ARG A 151 -12.68 0.39 -5.76
N GLN A 152 -13.80 -0.32 -5.93
CA GLN A 152 -13.88 -1.75 -5.62
C GLN A 152 -13.06 -2.60 -6.59
N LEU A 153 -13.03 -2.25 -7.88
CA LEU A 153 -12.18 -2.93 -8.87
C LEU A 153 -10.71 -2.82 -8.50
N VAL A 154 -10.24 -1.61 -8.15
CA VAL A 154 -8.86 -1.39 -7.71
C VAL A 154 -8.55 -2.19 -6.45
N HIS A 155 -9.45 -2.18 -5.46
CA HIS A 155 -9.25 -2.97 -4.23
C HIS A 155 -9.13 -4.47 -4.51
N LYS A 156 -9.98 -5.04 -5.36
CA LYS A 156 -9.91 -6.46 -5.71
C LYS A 156 -8.60 -6.80 -6.42
N ALA A 157 -8.16 -5.94 -7.34
CA ALA A 157 -6.88 -6.12 -8.02
C ALA A 157 -5.70 -6.09 -7.03
N LEU A 158 -5.71 -5.12 -6.10
CA LEU A 158 -4.70 -5.03 -5.05
C LEU A 158 -4.70 -6.25 -4.14
N GLN A 159 -5.87 -6.80 -3.78
CA GLN A 159 -5.96 -8.00 -2.94
C GLN A 159 -5.27 -9.23 -3.57
N VAL A 160 -5.41 -9.42 -4.88
CA VAL A 160 -4.74 -10.53 -5.59
C VAL A 160 -3.22 -10.30 -5.60
N VAL A 161 -2.79 -9.06 -5.83
CA VAL A 161 -1.36 -8.70 -5.84
C VAL A 161 -0.73 -8.86 -4.45
N GLU A 162 -1.39 -8.34 -3.41
CA GLU A 162 -0.91 -8.37 -2.03
C GLU A 162 -1.00 -9.75 -1.38
N GLY A 163 -1.85 -10.64 -1.90
CA GLY A 163 -1.98 -12.02 -1.43
C GLY A 163 -1.19 -13.00 -2.30
N GLU A 164 -1.87 -13.58 -3.30
CA GLU A 164 -1.35 -14.69 -4.10
C GLU A 164 -0.01 -14.39 -4.76
N ILE A 165 0.14 -13.19 -5.34
CA ILE A 165 1.36 -12.82 -6.06
C ILE A 165 2.51 -12.52 -5.09
N ALA A 166 2.24 -11.85 -3.97
CA ALA A 166 3.22 -11.61 -2.92
C ALA A 166 3.75 -12.92 -2.32
N ASP A 167 2.89 -13.93 -2.17
CA ASP A 167 3.27 -15.27 -1.71
C ASP A 167 4.23 -15.96 -2.69
N MET A 168 3.99 -15.86 -4.00
CA MET A 168 4.92 -16.39 -5.02
C MET A 168 6.31 -15.76 -4.89
N PHE A 169 6.39 -14.43 -4.73
CA PHE A 169 7.68 -13.75 -4.54
C PHE A 169 8.34 -14.10 -3.21
N THR A 170 7.56 -14.33 -2.15
CA THR A 170 8.07 -14.78 -0.85
C THR A 170 8.68 -16.17 -0.93
N GLN A 171 8.01 -17.10 -1.61
CA GLN A 171 8.52 -18.45 -1.85
C GLN A 171 9.77 -18.42 -2.73
N ALA A 172 9.78 -17.62 -3.79
CA ALA A 172 10.98 -17.42 -4.61
C ALA A 172 12.15 -16.88 -3.78
N ALA A 173 11.92 -15.90 -2.90
CA ALA A 173 12.94 -15.36 -2.02
C ALA A 173 13.48 -16.38 -1.01
N ALA A 174 12.66 -17.34 -0.57
CA ALA A 174 13.10 -18.44 0.30
C ALA A 174 14.01 -19.41 -0.46
N LEU A 175 13.61 -19.83 -1.65
CA LEU A 175 14.39 -20.73 -2.51
C LEU A 175 15.71 -20.09 -3.00
N LEU A 176 15.73 -18.78 -3.28
CA LEU A 176 16.97 -18.09 -3.65
C LEU A 176 17.95 -17.98 -2.47
N ARG A 177 17.44 -17.93 -1.23
CA ARG A 177 18.28 -17.93 -0.02
C ARG A 177 18.96 -19.27 0.17
N THR A 178 18.22 -20.37 -0.02
CA THR A 178 18.82 -21.71 0.04
C THR A 178 19.81 -21.88 -1.10
N ALA A 179 19.47 -21.50 -2.32
CA ALA A 179 20.35 -21.59 -3.49
C ALA A 179 21.62 -20.69 -3.49
N GLY A 180 21.90 -19.96 -2.41
CA GLY A 180 23.11 -19.14 -2.27
C GLY A 180 23.11 -17.81 -3.06
N THR A 181 22.00 -17.41 -3.69
CA THR A 181 21.89 -16.19 -4.50
C THR A 181 21.38 -15.00 -3.69
N LYS A 182 22.19 -14.55 -2.72
CA LYS A 182 21.81 -13.54 -1.71
C LYS A 182 21.18 -12.26 -2.28
N ALA A 183 21.71 -11.72 -3.39
CA ALA A 183 21.19 -10.49 -3.99
C ALA A 183 19.79 -10.68 -4.61
N ALA A 184 19.56 -11.79 -5.32
CA ALA A 184 18.27 -12.09 -5.92
C ALA A 184 17.21 -12.37 -4.84
N ALA A 185 17.57 -13.12 -3.81
CA ALA A 185 16.76 -13.33 -2.61
C ALA A 185 16.36 -12.01 -1.93
N GLN A 186 17.31 -11.07 -1.79
CA GLN A 186 17.06 -9.77 -1.18
C GLN A 186 16.04 -8.97 -1.99
N HIS A 187 16.16 -8.89 -3.31
CA HIS A 187 15.22 -8.16 -4.15
C HIS A 187 13.81 -8.78 -4.16
N ALA A 188 13.70 -10.11 -4.34
CA ALA A 188 12.41 -10.80 -4.29
C ALA A 188 11.74 -10.62 -2.91
N GLY A 189 12.52 -10.71 -1.82
CA GLY A 189 12.03 -10.48 -0.46
C GLY A 189 11.69 -9.01 -0.17
N GLN A 190 12.37 -8.04 -0.79
CA GLN A 190 12.00 -6.63 -0.70
C GLN A 190 10.67 -6.36 -1.40
N LEU A 191 10.45 -6.94 -2.58
CA LEU A 191 9.19 -6.80 -3.32
C LEU A 191 8.01 -7.39 -2.52
N ALA A 192 8.16 -8.61 -2.01
CA ALA A 192 7.16 -9.24 -1.16
C ALA A 192 6.84 -8.40 0.09
N ARG A 193 7.88 -7.87 0.76
CA ARG A 193 7.70 -6.97 1.90
C ARG A 193 6.95 -5.70 1.52
N HIS A 194 7.24 -5.12 0.36
CA HIS A 194 6.55 -3.91 -0.10
C HIS A 194 5.04 -4.17 -0.27
N PHE A 195 4.66 -5.31 -0.84
CA PHE A 195 3.26 -5.71 -0.94
C PHE A 195 2.61 -5.96 0.43
N GLY A 196 3.30 -6.68 1.32
CA GLY A 196 2.81 -6.89 2.69
C GLY A 196 2.59 -5.59 3.45
N GLN A 197 3.54 -4.65 3.36
CA GLN A 197 3.43 -3.32 3.98
C GLN A 197 2.25 -2.50 3.41
N ASN A 198 1.99 -2.58 2.10
CA ASN A 198 0.83 -1.92 1.50
C ASN A 198 -0.49 -2.54 2.01
N SER A 199 -0.55 -3.86 2.16
CA SER A 199 -1.74 -4.53 2.71
C SER A 199 -2.01 -4.13 4.16
N GLU A 200 -0.95 -4.11 4.98
CA GLU A 200 -1.02 -3.67 6.37
C GLU A 200 -1.43 -2.20 6.49
N PHE A 201 -0.90 -1.33 5.62
CA PHE A 201 -1.34 0.07 5.56
C PHE A 201 -2.83 0.18 5.22
N HIS A 202 -3.32 -0.53 4.21
CA HIS A 202 -4.75 -0.54 3.86
C HIS A 202 -5.63 -1.09 5.00
N ARG A 203 -5.15 -2.09 5.74
CA ARG A 203 -5.81 -2.59 6.95
C ARG A 203 -5.90 -1.50 8.02
N LEU A 204 -4.77 -0.85 8.33
CA LEU A 204 -4.72 0.23 9.32
C LEU A 204 -5.62 1.39 8.92
N MET A 205 -5.65 1.80 7.65
CA MET A 205 -6.57 2.85 7.18
C MET A 205 -8.05 2.50 7.39
N ARG A 206 -8.44 1.23 7.24
CA ARG A 206 -9.83 0.80 7.60
C ARG A 206 -10.10 0.87 9.10
N GLU A 207 -9.09 0.60 9.92
CA GLU A 207 -9.18 0.76 11.37
C GLU A 207 -9.26 2.23 11.77
N VAL A 208 -8.51 3.11 11.09
CA VAL A 208 -8.57 4.56 11.28
C VAL A 208 -9.98 5.06 11.11
N GLU A 209 -10.69 4.66 10.05
CA GLU A 209 -12.08 5.11 9.82
C GLU A 209 -13.07 4.67 10.91
N ARG A 210 -12.73 3.63 11.68
CA ARG A 210 -13.56 3.08 12.76
C ARG A 210 -13.10 3.51 14.15
N ALA A 211 -11.93 4.14 14.25
CA ALA A 211 -11.34 4.53 15.52
C ALA A 211 -12.18 5.61 16.20
N ASP A 212 -12.40 5.48 17.50
CA ASP A 212 -13.05 6.52 18.31
C ASP A 212 -12.01 7.57 18.72
N VAL A 213 -11.89 8.61 17.91
CA VAL A 213 -10.97 9.72 18.15
C VAL A 213 -11.69 10.94 18.70
N ARG A 214 -12.89 10.83 19.26
CA ARG A 214 -13.65 12.02 19.68
C ARG A 214 -13.04 12.66 20.94
N SER A 215 -13.00 13.99 20.97
CA SER A 215 -12.74 14.79 22.16
C SER A 215 -14.04 15.26 22.83
N PRO A 216 -13.99 15.61 24.13
CA PRO A 216 -15.03 16.39 24.78
C PRO A 216 -15.17 17.78 24.13
N VAL A 217 -16.36 18.40 24.29
CA VAL A 217 -16.58 19.82 23.95
C VAL A 217 -15.61 20.69 24.75
N ASP A 218 -15.00 21.68 24.10
CA ASP A 218 -13.95 22.55 24.67
C ASP A 218 -12.68 21.80 25.13
N GLY A 219 -12.55 20.53 24.74
CA GLY A 219 -11.53 19.60 25.25
C GLY A 219 -10.44 19.20 24.25
N ALA A 220 -10.54 19.60 23.00
CA ALA A 220 -9.60 19.16 21.97
C ALA A 220 -8.26 19.91 22.06
N ASN A 221 -7.17 19.17 22.27
CA ASN A 221 -5.81 19.71 22.29
C ASN A 221 -4.98 19.13 21.14
N PHE A 222 -4.24 20.01 20.46
CA PHE A 222 -3.35 19.73 19.35
C PHE A 222 -1.94 20.21 19.69
N TYR A 223 -0.92 19.72 18.99
CA TYR A 223 0.45 20.16 19.22
C TYR A 223 1.31 20.06 17.95
N SER A 224 2.29 20.95 17.79
CA SER A 224 3.24 20.86 16.68
C SER A 224 4.55 21.61 16.92
N GLY A 225 5.67 20.98 16.58
CA GLY A 225 7.00 21.53 16.75
C GLY A 225 7.63 21.20 18.11
N LYS A 226 8.63 21.99 18.51
CA LYS A 226 9.48 21.73 19.68
C LYS A 226 10.17 23.02 20.12
N LEU A 227 10.47 23.16 21.41
CA LEU A 227 11.23 24.27 21.97
C LEU A 227 12.70 24.26 21.49
N GLU A 228 13.44 25.33 21.78
CA GLU A 228 14.88 25.44 21.48
C GLU A 228 15.71 24.31 22.13
N ASP A 229 15.34 23.91 23.35
CA ASP A 229 16.00 22.83 24.10
C ASP A 229 15.70 21.41 23.57
N GLY A 230 14.79 21.30 22.59
CA GLY A 230 14.40 20.05 21.96
C GLY A 230 13.13 19.40 22.53
N THR A 231 12.54 19.94 23.60
CA THR A 231 11.29 19.45 24.20
C THR A 231 10.16 19.50 23.16
N ARG A 232 9.50 18.35 22.91
CA ARG A 232 8.42 18.27 21.91
C ARG A 232 7.15 18.93 22.43
N MET A 233 6.41 19.62 21.55
CA MET A 233 5.11 20.22 21.95
C MET A 233 4.11 19.17 22.47
N ARG A 234 4.24 17.91 22.04
CA ARG A 234 3.47 16.78 22.61
C ARG A 234 3.58 16.71 24.13
N GLU A 235 4.81 16.77 24.63
CA GLU A 235 5.09 16.64 26.07
C GLU A 235 4.50 17.81 26.87
N ILE A 236 4.39 18.99 26.25
CA ILE A 236 3.78 20.16 26.86
C ILE A 236 2.26 20.03 26.83
N ALA A 237 1.68 19.66 25.68
CA ALA A 237 0.24 19.47 25.54
C ALA A 237 -0.27 18.42 26.53
N GLU A 238 0.39 17.26 26.61
CA GLU A 238 -0.02 16.15 27.48
C GLU A 238 0.10 16.46 28.98
N LYS A 239 0.93 17.44 29.37
CA LYS A 239 0.97 17.96 30.76
C LYS A 239 -0.23 18.85 31.10
N HIS A 240 -0.92 19.38 30.09
CA HIS A 240 -2.06 20.28 30.24
C HIS A 240 -3.40 19.62 29.89
N THR A 241 -3.38 18.33 29.61
CA THR A 241 -4.56 17.50 29.40
C THR A 241 -4.71 16.49 30.54
N ASP A 242 -5.94 16.11 30.84
CA ASP A 242 -6.27 15.17 31.92
C ASP A 242 -6.73 13.80 31.41
N GLY A 243 -6.81 13.62 30.09
CA GLY A 243 -7.28 12.40 29.45
C GLY A 243 -8.79 12.19 29.54
N VAL A 244 -9.55 13.14 30.11
CA VAL A 244 -10.98 13.00 30.40
C VAL A 244 -11.78 14.18 29.87
N THR A 245 -11.48 15.40 30.32
CA THR A 245 -12.13 16.64 29.89
C THR A 245 -11.32 17.35 28.81
N ARG A 246 -10.01 17.16 28.81
CA ARG A 246 -9.07 17.67 27.81
C ARG A 246 -8.19 16.52 27.36
N VAL A 247 -8.11 16.33 26.06
CA VAL A 247 -7.38 15.20 25.46
C VAL A 247 -6.53 15.69 24.29
N THR A 248 -5.37 15.08 24.10
CA THR A 248 -4.72 15.01 22.78
C THR A 248 -5.30 13.85 21.97
N LEU A 249 -5.00 13.77 20.68
CA LEU A 249 -5.42 12.65 19.84
C LEU A 249 -5.03 11.30 20.46
N GLU A 250 -3.80 11.18 20.93
CA GLU A 250 -3.23 9.94 21.50
C GLU A 250 -3.89 9.54 22.82
N GLN A 251 -4.53 10.48 23.52
CA GLN A 251 -5.28 10.20 24.74
C GLN A 251 -6.72 9.71 24.47
N THR A 252 -7.18 9.74 23.22
CA THR A 252 -8.47 9.15 22.85
C THR A 252 -8.41 7.62 22.81
N PRO A 253 -9.52 6.89 22.97
CA PRO A 253 -9.53 5.43 22.86
C PRO A 253 -9.03 4.92 21.50
N GLY A 254 -9.31 5.67 20.43
CA GLY A 254 -8.83 5.40 19.08
C GLY A 254 -7.35 5.71 18.95
N GLY A 255 -6.92 6.92 19.28
CA GLY A 255 -5.54 7.37 19.10
C GLY A 255 -4.53 6.60 19.93
N SER A 256 -4.84 6.26 21.19
CA SER A 256 -3.96 5.46 22.06
C SER A 256 -3.62 4.10 21.44
N ARG A 257 -4.60 3.43 20.82
CA ARG A 257 -4.37 2.15 20.12
C ARG A 257 -3.37 2.29 18.98
N PHE A 258 -3.33 3.43 18.27
CA PHE A 258 -2.37 3.66 17.18
C PHE A 258 -1.02 4.15 17.72
N ASP A 259 -1.00 4.87 18.83
CA ASP A 259 0.23 5.26 19.53
C ASP A 259 1.00 4.02 20.01
N ASP A 260 0.29 3.04 20.58
CA ASP A 260 0.84 1.74 21.01
C ASP A 260 1.45 0.91 19.87
N MET A 261 1.06 1.16 18.62
CA MET A 261 1.60 0.45 17.45
C MET A 261 3.00 0.92 17.07
N LEU A 262 3.46 2.08 17.59
CA LEU A 262 4.81 2.60 17.36
C LEU A 262 5.20 2.62 15.87
N LEU A 263 4.30 3.14 15.02
CA LEU A 263 4.36 3.01 13.55
C LEU A 263 5.60 3.67 12.89
N PHE A 264 6.37 4.48 13.63
CA PHE A 264 7.60 5.10 13.15
C PHE A 264 8.88 4.37 13.59
N GLU A 265 8.77 3.33 14.41
CA GLU A 265 9.91 2.54 14.90
C GLU A 265 10.31 1.44 13.91
N ASP A 266 11.54 0.91 14.05
CA ASP A 266 12.13 -0.07 13.14
C ASP A 266 11.31 -1.36 12.96
N ARG A 267 10.43 -1.69 13.91
CA ARG A 267 9.56 -2.88 13.87
C ARG A 267 8.18 -2.61 13.27
N SER A 268 7.95 -1.42 12.72
CA SER A 268 6.66 -1.04 12.14
C SER A 268 6.26 -1.99 10.99
N PRO A 269 5.00 -2.43 10.94
CA PRO A 269 4.50 -3.25 9.84
C PRO A 269 4.32 -2.45 8.53
N ILE A 270 4.51 -1.14 8.57
CA ILE A 270 4.35 -0.22 7.44
C ILE A 270 5.55 0.72 7.34
N ARG A 271 5.69 1.38 6.20
CA ARG A 271 6.75 2.36 5.98
C ARG A 271 6.44 3.69 6.67
N SER A 272 7.46 4.53 6.90
CA SER A 272 7.30 5.83 7.57
C SER A 272 6.37 6.79 6.82
N ASP A 273 6.36 6.78 5.49
CA ASP A 273 5.43 7.57 4.66
C ASP A 273 3.97 7.10 4.83
N GLN A 274 3.77 5.79 4.98
CA GLN A 274 2.47 5.20 5.27
C GLN A 274 2.02 5.51 6.70
N ALA A 275 2.94 5.47 7.67
CA ALA A 275 2.67 5.86 9.05
C ALA A 275 2.24 7.33 9.13
N GLU A 276 2.91 8.22 8.40
CA GLU A 276 2.48 9.63 8.27
C GLU A 276 1.06 9.73 7.69
N GLY A 277 0.71 8.93 6.67
CA GLY A 277 -0.65 8.87 6.14
C GLY A 277 -1.71 8.39 7.15
N VAL A 278 -1.39 7.38 7.96
CA VAL A 278 -2.27 6.89 9.05
C VAL A 278 -2.53 8.00 10.06
N TRP A 279 -1.47 8.66 10.55
CA TRP A 279 -1.56 9.73 11.54
C TRP A 279 -2.24 10.97 10.97
N ALA A 280 -1.98 11.34 9.71
CA ALA A 280 -2.67 12.43 9.04
C ALA A 280 -4.18 12.20 9.02
N ARG A 281 -4.65 11.00 8.63
CA ARG A 281 -6.09 10.72 8.57
C ARG A 281 -6.74 10.62 9.95
N LEU A 282 -6.05 10.07 10.96
CA LEU A 282 -6.53 10.11 12.35
C LEU A 282 -6.69 11.55 12.84
N SER A 283 -5.70 12.39 12.57
CA SER A 283 -5.66 13.80 13.00
C SER A 283 -6.73 14.63 12.29
N GLU A 284 -6.98 14.37 11.01
CA GLU A 284 -8.09 14.97 10.28
C GLU A 284 -9.44 14.63 10.92
N ARG A 285 -9.71 13.34 11.19
CA ARG A 285 -10.95 12.89 11.85
C ARG A 285 -11.10 13.50 13.25
N TYR A 286 -9.99 13.68 13.96
CA TYR A 286 -9.96 14.32 15.27
C TYR A 286 -10.37 15.79 15.18
N ALA A 287 -9.79 16.54 14.25
CA ALA A 287 -10.12 17.93 13.97
C ALA A 287 -11.57 18.12 13.47
N GLU A 288 -12.04 17.24 12.58
CA GLU A 288 -13.42 17.24 12.08
C GLU A 288 -14.44 16.94 13.20
N GLY A 289 -14.05 16.15 14.21
CA GLY A 289 -14.90 15.81 15.35
C GLY A 289 -14.86 16.80 16.51
N ALA A 290 -13.92 17.75 16.51
CA ALA A 290 -13.74 18.73 17.58
C ALA A 290 -14.92 19.72 17.66
N GLN A 291 -15.22 20.19 18.86
CA GLN A 291 -16.34 21.09 19.14
C GLN A 291 -15.95 22.13 20.19
N GLY A 292 -16.42 23.36 20.02
CA GLY A 292 -16.15 24.46 20.95
C GLY A 292 -14.76 25.08 20.78
N GLU A 293 -14.14 25.46 21.89
CA GLU A 293 -12.77 25.98 21.90
C GLU A 293 -11.74 24.85 21.82
N VAL A 294 -10.83 24.96 20.88
CA VAL A 294 -9.70 24.02 20.73
C VAL A 294 -8.39 24.72 21.10
N THR A 295 -7.47 23.98 21.70
CA THR A 295 -6.15 24.50 22.09
C THR A 295 -5.06 23.86 21.23
N ALA A 296 -4.13 24.65 20.70
CA ALA A 296 -3.00 24.17 19.93
C ALA A 296 -1.69 24.66 20.54
N TRP A 297 -0.86 23.72 20.98
CA TRP A 297 0.47 23.98 21.55
C TRP A 297 1.51 23.96 20.42
N SER A 298 2.01 25.11 20.02
CA SER A 298 2.83 25.22 18.81
C SER A 298 4.03 26.13 19.01
N HIS A 299 5.23 25.61 18.72
CA HIS A 299 6.47 26.39 18.64
C HIS A 299 7.30 25.92 17.45
N ASN A 300 7.61 26.83 16.52
CA ASN A 300 8.35 26.54 15.28
C ASN A 300 7.92 25.23 14.55
N PRO A 301 6.63 25.05 14.23
CA PRO A 301 6.18 23.87 13.52
C PRO A 301 6.76 23.83 12.11
N ARG A 302 7.12 22.64 11.63
CA ARG A 302 7.56 22.46 10.24
C ARG A 302 6.43 22.86 9.29
N VAL A 303 6.77 23.46 8.15
CA VAL A 303 5.80 23.89 7.13
C VAL A 303 4.90 22.73 6.68
N ASN A 304 5.47 21.53 6.55
CA ASN A 304 4.77 20.31 6.15
C ASN A 304 4.25 19.47 7.34
N SER A 305 4.19 20.00 8.56
CA SER A 305 3.66 19.26 9.71
C SER A 305 2.16 18.97 9.54
N ILE A 306 1.70 17.84 10.11
CA ILE A 306 0.28 17.44 10.14
C ILE A 306 -0.61 18.58 10.65
N TRP A 307 -0.16 19.32 11.66
CA TRP A 307 -0.85 20.53 12.12
C TRP A 307 -1.13 21.54 11.02
N ASN A 308 -0.11 21.91 10.24
CA ASN A 308 -0.22 22.93 9.21
C ASN A 308 -0.96 22.44 7.95
N THR A 309 -0.78 21.18 7.58
CA THR A 309 -1.28 20.63 6.31
C THR A 309 -2.62 19.92 6.42
N VAL A 310 -3.01 19.48 7.63
CA VAL A 310 -4.19 18.65 7.86
C VAL A 310 -5.09 19.22 8.95
N GLU A 311 -4.61 19.30 10.19
CA GLU A 311 -5.45 19.60 11.36
C GLU A 311 -6.02 21.02 11.30
N ARG A 312 -5.17 22.03 11.10
CA ARG A 312 -5.60 23.42 11.05
C ARG A 312 -6.59 23.68 9.90
N PRO A 313 -6.34 23.26 8.65
CA PRO A 313 -7.34 23.36 7.58
C PRO A 313 -8.66 22.64 7.88
N ALA A 314 -8.63 21.50 8.58
CA ALA A 314 -9.84 20.78 8.98
C ALA A 314 -10.62 21.53 10.07
N LEU A 315 -9.93 22.08 11.08
CA LEU A 315 -10.52 22.94 12.11
C LEU A 315 -11.14 24.21 11.51
N ASP A 316 -10.45 24.88 10.58
CA ASP A 316 -10.95 26.08 9.91
C ASP A 316 -12.26 25.84 9.12
N ARG A 317 -12.48 24.61 8.64
CA ARG A 317 -13.70 24.19 7.94
C ARG A 317 -14.79 23.65 8.87
N ASN A 318 -14.47 23.36 10.13
CA ASN A 318 -15.39 22.74 11.07
C ASN A 318 -16.28 23.81 11.74
N PRO A 319 -17.58 23.90 11.41
CA PRO A 319 -18.47 24.94 11.95
C PRO A 319 -18.77 24.77 13.45
N ALA A 320 -18.46 23.61 14.03
CA ALA A 320 -18.64 23.38 15.46
C ALA A 320 -17.47 23.91 16.30
N VAL A 321 -16.35 24.29 15.67
CA VAL A 321 -15.21 24.93 16.35
C VAL A 321 -15.49 26.43 16.46
N THR A 322 -15.55 26.95 17.68
CA THR A 322 -15.86 28.35 17.95
C THR A 322 -14.63 29.22 18.09
N LYS A 323 -13.48 28.63 18.46
CA LYS A 323 -12.21 29.32 18.64
C LYS A 323 -11.04 28.35 18.56
N ILE A 324 -9.94 28.78 17.93
CA ILE A 324 -8.65 28.07 17.92
C ILE A 324 -7.66 28.91 18.74
N GLY A 325 -7.36 28.46 19.96
CA GLY A 325 -6.36 29.07 20.83
C GLY A 325 -4.98 28.49 20.56
N VAL A 326 -4.08 29.27 19.95
CA VAL A 326 -2.68 28.86 19.77
C VAL A 326 -1.84 29.37 20.93
N ILE A 327 -1.14 28.46 21.61
CA ILE A 327 -0.23 28.75 22.71
C ILE A 327 1.18 28.40 22.26
N ASP A 328 2.05 29.40 22.23
CA ASP A 328 3.50 29.23 22.07
C ASP A 328 4.15 29.50 23.44
N PRO A 329 4.73 28.48 24.09
CA PRO A 329 5.35 28.63 25.41
C PRO A 329 6.58 29.55 25.44
N GLU A 330 7.16 29.87 24.28
CA GLU A 330 8.38 30.67 24.12
C GLU A 330 8.17 31.97 23.32
N ALA A 331 6.92 32.31 22.98
CA ALA A 331 6.58 33.57 22.29
C ALA A 331 6.67 34.81 23.17
#